data_AF-A0A077M5A7-F1
#
_entry.id   AF-A0A077M5A7-F1
#
_cell.length_a   1.000
_cell.length_b   1.000
_cell.length_c   1.000
_cell.angle_alpha   90.00
_cell.angle_beta   90.00
_cell.angle_gamma   90.00
#
_symmetry.space_group_name_H-M   'P 1'
#
loop_
_entity.id
_entity.type
_entity.pdbx_description
1 polymer ?
#
loop_
_entity_poly.entity_id
_entity_poly.type
_entity_poly.pdbx_seq_one_letter_code
_entity_poly.pdbx_strand_id
1 'polypeptide(L)'
;MSAWQLYPNHVWLADGDHALVLLVMGLPERQVLGATVVQEPADAAALLARLVDAHGCPATLRSIWDPLFEGVNAAARAAVRQAGCADPVGKLESDDFVWALDIGDAATQAIRDSNPATIDDAASALERWLHAPARTPSAKFTGQRSGSLTHDAYPREGPGSDPQDLLPDDRAWGSRTPPPDAP
;
A
#
# COMPACT_ATOMS: atom_id res chain seq x y z
N MET A 1 1.21 18.13 -9.78
CA MET A 1 2.48 17.54 -9.30
C MET A 1 2.31 16.04 -9.33
N SER A 2 3.29 15.28 -9.82
CA SER A 2 3.22 13.82 -9.86
C SER A 2 3.51 13.25 -8.48
N ALA A 3 2.62 12.41 -7.96
CA ALA A 3 2.82 11.71 -6.68
C ALA A 3 2.73 10.21 -6.90
N TRP A 4 3.68 9.47 -6.33
CA TRP A 4 3.76 8.01 -6.44
C TRP A 4 3.56 7.35 -5.08
N GLN A 5 2.79 6.27 -5.06
CA GLN A 5 2.54 5.43 -3.89
C GLN A 5 3.12 4.04 -4.13
N LEU A 6 4.05 3.64 -3.27
CA LEU A 6 4.57 2.29 -3.17
C LEU A 6 3.61 1.44 -2.32
N TYR A 7 3.21 0.30 -2.86
CA TYR A 7 2.37 -0.68 -2.17
C TYR A 7 3.05 -2.04 -2.18
N PRO A 8 4.00 -2.27 -1.25
CA PRO A 8 4.53 -3.59 -0.99
C PRO A 8 3.48 -4.45 -0.26
N ASN A 9 3.30 -5.70 -0.68
CA ASN A 9 2.41 -6.65 -0.03
C ASN A 9 2.87 -8.10 -0.21
N HIS A 10 2.54 -8.96 0.76
CA HIS A 10 2.79 -10.40 0.67
C HIS A 10 1.59 -11.13 0.06
N VAL A 11 1.88 -12.05 -0.85
CA VAL A 11 0.93 -13.01 -1.39
C VAL A 11 1.36 -14.42 -1.00
N TRP A 12 0.46 -15.16 -0.37
CA TRP A 12 0.70 -16.55 0.01
C TRP A 12 0.68 -17.46 -1.21
N LEU A 13 1.66 -18.37 -1.24
CA LEU A 13 1.77 -19.44 -2.22
C LEU A 13 1.04 -20.69 -1.72
N ALA A 14 0.73 -21.62 -2.62
CA ALA A 14 -0.02 -22.83 -2.31
C ALA A 14 0.68 -23.77 -1.31
N ASP A 15 2.01 -23.69 -1.19
CA ASP A 15 2.82 -24.46 -0.25
C ASP A 15 2.94 -23.82 1.14
N GLY A 16 2.36 -22.63 1.34
CA GLY A 16 2.43 -21.86 2.57
C GLY A 16 3.61 -20.90 2.66
N ASP A 17 4.47 -20.84 1.64
CA ASP A 17 5.44 -19.75 1.51
C ASP A 17 4.76 -18.48 0.96
N HIS A 18 5.53 -17.43 0.67
CA HIS A 18 5.02 -16.13 0.26
C HIS A 18 5.91 -15.47 -0.78
N ALA A 19 5.28 -14.77 -1.71
CA ALA A 19 5.94 -13.84 -2.62
C ALA A 19 5.69 -12.41 -2.17
N LEU A 20 6.72 -11.57 -2.15
CA LEU A 20 6.57 -10.14 -1.98
C LEU A 20 6.29 -9.49 -3.34
N VAL A 21 5.22 -8.72 -3.42
CA VAL A 21 4.83 -7.95 -4.60
C VAL A 21 4.92 -6.47 -4.27
N LEU A 22 5.48 -5.68 -5.19
CA LEU A 22 5.49 -4.22 -5.10
C LEU A 22 4.68 -3.65 -6.26
N LEU A 23 3.64 -2.87 -5.95
CA LEU A 23 2.96 -2.00 -6.92
C LEU A 23 3.42 -0.56 -6.75
N VAL A 24 3.54 0.16 -7.87
CA VAL A 24 3.79 1.61 -7.90
C VAL A 24 2.62 2.28 -8.59
N MET A 25 1.91 3.11 -7.85
CA MET A 25 0.72 3.81 -8.31
C MET A 25 1.02 5.30 -8.49
N GLY A 26 0.54 5.88 -9.59
CA GLY A 26 0.76 7.25 -10.00
C GLY A 26 -0.50 8.11 -9.88
N LEU A 27 -0.31 9.32 -9.39
CA LEU A 27 -1.31 10.36 -9.22
C LEU A 27 -0.86 11.65 -9.94
N PRO A 28 -1.82 12.49 -10.38
CA PRO A 28 -3.26 12.43 -10.11
C PRO A 28 -4.08 11.48 -11.02
N GLU A 29 -3.46 10.88 -12.04
CA GLU A 29 -4.15 10.10 -13.06
C GLU A 29 -4.74 8.77 -12.55
N ARG A 30 -4.44 8.39 -11.30
CA ARG A 30 -4.93 7.16 -10.65
C ARG A 30 -4.67 5.93 -11.52
N GLN A 31 -3.40 5.73 -11.83
CA GLN A 31 -2.93 4.62 -12.67
C GLN A 31 -1.87 3.79 -11.96
N VAL A 32 -1.78 2.50 -12.31
CA VAL A 32 -0.63 1.68 -11.93
C VAL A 32 0.49 1.98 -12.91
N LEU A 33 1.61 2.50 -12.42
CA LEU A 33 2.79 2.82 -13.24
C LEU A 33 3.61 1.56 -13.53
N GLY A 34 3.64 0.62 -12.58
CA GLY A 34 4.27 -0.67 -12.75
C GLY A 34 4.15 -1.51 -11.49
N ALA A 35 4.54 -2.77 -11.61
CA ALA A 35 4.68 -3.66 -10.47
C ALA A 35 5.78 -4.69 -10.72
N THR A 36 6.26 -5.32 -9.65
CA THR A 36 7.21 -6.43 -9.72
C THR A 36 6.98 -7.37 -8.55
N VAL A 37 7.32 -8.66 -8.73
CA VAL A 37 7.65 -9.52 -7.61
C VAL A 37 9.05 -9.14 -7.13
N VAL A 38 9.26 -9.07 -5.82
CA VAL A 38 10.49 -8.64 -5.17
C VAL A 38 11.09 -9.84 -4.46
N GLN A 39 12.24 -10.30 -4.94
CA GLN A 39 13.05 -11.30 -4.26
C GLN A 39 14.15 -10.62 -3.44
N GLU A 40 14.68 -9.51 -3.96
CA GLU A 40 15.68 -8.68 -3.30
C GLU A 40 15.31 -7.20 -3.39
N PRO A 41 15.77 -6.34 -2.45
CA PRO A 41 15.54 -4.89 -2.54
C PRO A 41 15.99 -4.26 -3.88
N ALA A 42 16.96 -4.88 -4.57
CA ALA A 42 17.42 -4.46 -5.89
C ALA A 42 16.32 -4.52 -6.97
N ASP A 43 15.35 -5.43 -6.85
CA ASP A 43 14.23 -5.53 -7.81
C ASP A 43 13.34 -4.29 -7.75
N ALA A 44 13.10 -3.78 -6.54
CA ALA A 44 12.36 -2.54 -6.33
C ALA A 44 13.14 -1.34 -6.87
N ALA A 45 14.45 -1.28 -6.64
CA ALA A 45 15.30 -0.23 -7.21
C ALA A 45 15.25 -0.25 -8.76
N ALA A 46 15.35 -1.43 -9.37
CA ALA A 46 15.28 -1.59 -10.82
C ALA A 46 13.91 -1.18 -11.38
N LEU A 47 12.81 -1.52 -10.70
CA LEU A 47 11.48 -1.03 -11.07
C LEU A 47 11.43 0.49 -11.03
N LEU A 48 11.85 1.11 -9.93
CA LEU A 48 11.77 2.56 -9.77
C LEU A 48 12.65 3.31 -10.78
N ALA A 49 13.85 2.83 -11.09
CA ALA A 49 14.70 3.41 -12.12
C ALA A 49 13.98 3.43 -13.48
N ARG A 50 13.41 2.31 -13.90
CA ARG A 50 12.63 2.23 -15.17
C ARG A 50 11.43 3.18 -15.17
N LEU A 51 10.74 3.31 -14.04
CA LEU A 51 9.59 4.20 -13.93
C LEU A 51 10.00 5.68 -13.99
N VAL A 52 11.14 6.05 -13.40
CA VAL A 52 11.67 7.42 -13.51
C VAL A 52 12.09 7.72 -14.95
N ASP A 53 12.72 6.77 -15.65
CA ASP A 53 13.06 6.94 -17.06
C ASP A 53 11.80 7.13 -17.94
N ALA A 54 10.72 6.42 -17.63
CA ALA A 54 9.48 6.45 -18.42
C ALA A 54 8.55 7.63 -18.08
N HIS A 55 8.47 8.03 -16.81
CA HIS A 55 7.48 8.98 -16.30
C HIS A 55 8.08 10.25 -15.69
N GLY A 56 9.41 10.35 -15.64
CA GLY A 56 10.13 11.44 -14.99
C GLY A 56 10.11 11.34 -13.46
N CYS A 57 10.65 12.36 -12.80
CA CYS A 57 10.75 12.39 -11.35
C CYS A 57 9.38 12.62 -10.68
N PRO A 58 9.04 11.82 -9.65
CA PRO A 58 7.91 12.14 -8.79
C PRO A 58 8.24 13.35 -7.91
N ALA A 59 7.26 14.23 -7.71
CA ALA A 59 7.35 15.28 -6.69
C ALA A 59 7.21 14.69 -5.27
N THR A 60 6.45 13.59 -5.15
CA THR A 60 6.20 12.90 -3.87
C THR A 60 6.29 11.39 -4.06
N LEU A 61 6.95 10.69 -3.14
CA LEU A 61 7.08 9.23 -3.14
C LEU A 61 6.74 8.73 -1.74
N ARG A 62 5.64 8.00 -1.63
CA ARG A 62 5.13 7.46 -0.38
C ARG A 62 5.23 5.95 -0.39
N SER A 63 5.27 5.39 0.81
CA SER A 63 5.05 3.97 1.03
C SER A 63 4.16 3.83 2.24
N ILE A 64 3.40 2.74 2.30
CA ILE A 64 2.90 2.24 3.57
C ILE A 64 4.11 1.98 4.47
N TRP A 65 4.06 2.51 5.70
CA TRP A 65 5.11 2.28 6.67
C TRP A 65 4.82 0.98 7.40
N ASP A 66 5.60 -0.04 7.06
CA ASP A 66 5.68 -1.31 7.75
C ASP A 66 7.17 -1.69 7.83
N PRO A 67 7.72 -1.97 9.03
CA PRO A 67 9.11 -2.41 9.19
C PRO A 67 9.49 -3.59 8.30
N LEU A 68 8.54 -4.47 7.96
CA LEU A 68 8.78 -5.61 7.08
C LEU A 68 9.24 -5.19 5.67
N PHE A 69 8.86 -3.99 5.23
CA PHE A 69 9.18 -3.49 3.88
C PHE A 69 10.26 -2.41 3.89
N GLU A 70 10.95 -2.17 5.01
CA GLU A 70 11.92 -1.09 5.13
C GLU A 70 13.03 -1.16 4.08
N GLY A 71 13.60 -2.35 3.86
CA GLY A 71 14.64 -2.57 2.86
C GLY A 71 14.19 -2.25 1.44
N VAL A 72 12.99 -2.71 1.07
CA VAL A 72 12.36 -2.46 -0.24
C VAL A 72 12.09 -0.97 -0.43
N ASN A 73 11.53 -0.33 0.59
CA ASN A 73 11.22 1.10 0.56
C ASN A 73 12.48 1.97 0.52
N ALA A 74 13.54 1.58 1.21
CA ALA A 74 14.83 2.24 1.18
C ALA A 74 15.48 2.14 -0.21
N ALA A 75 15.47 0.95 -0.81
CA ALA A 75 16.01 0.72 -2.15
C ALA A 75 15.25 1.50 -3.23
N ALA A 76 13.91 1.49 -3.18
CA ALA A 76 13.06 2.27 -4.08
C ALA A 76 13.36 3.78 -4.00
N ARG A 77 13.45 4.34 -2.77
CA ARG A 77 13.79 5.77 -2.59
C ARG A 77 15.22 6.08 -3.04
N ALA A 78 16.17 5.19 -2.76
CA ALA A 78 17.55 5.37 -3.20
C ALA A 78 17.66 5.41 -4.72
N ALA A 79 16.91 4.57 -5.44
CA ALA A 79 16.87 4.57 -6.91
C ALA A 79 16.34 5.91 -7.47
N VAL A 80 15.24 6.42 -6.91
CA VAL A 80 14.68 7.73 -7.32
C VAL A 80 15.70 8.86 -7.10
N ARG A 81 16.41 8.85 -5.96
CA ARG A 81 17.47 9.83 -5.68
C ARG A 81 18.67 9.68 -6.61
N GLN A 82 19.09 8.46 -6.91
CA GLN A 82 20.21 8.18 -7.83
C GLN A 82 19.89 8.61 -9.26
N ALA A 83 18.62 8.62 -9.66
CA ALA A 83 18.16 9.17 -10.92
C ALA A 83 18.17 10.71 -10.98
N GLY A 84 18.61 11.39 -9.91
CA GLY A 84 18.72 12.84 -9.86
C GLY A 84 17.44 13.57 -9.45
N CYS A 85 16.42 12.83 -8.99
CA CYS A 85 15.20 13.44 -8.48
C CYS A 85 15.45 14.10 -7.12
N ALA A 86 14.80 15.24 -6.89
CA ALA A 86 14.76 15.86 -5.58
C ALA A 86 14.15 14.90 -4.55
N ASP A 87 14.58 14.98 -3.28
CA ASP A 87 14.06 14.12 -2.22
C ASP A 87 12.53 14.29 -2.12
N PRO A 88 11.76 13.26 -2.49
CA PRO A 88 10.33 13.44 -2.69
C PRO A 88 9.62 13.46 -1.34
N VAL A 89 8.96 14.58 -1.04
CA VAL A 89 8.27 14.85 0.23
C VAL A 89 6.77 15.06 0.00
N GLY A 90 5.95 14.78 1.01
CA GLY A 90 4.51 15.02 0.96
C GLY A 90 3.67 13.97 1.69
N LYS A 91 2.35 14.17 1.63
CA LYS A 91 1.33 13.20 2.04
C LYS A 91 0.41 12.96 0.85
N LEU A 92 -0.28 11.82 0.83
CA LEU A 92 -1.42 11.63 -0.06
C LEU A 92 -2.66 12.24 0.55
N GLU A 93 -3.53 12.75 -0.30
CA GLU A 93 -4.90 13.05 0.07
C GLU A 93 -5.64 11.75 0.42
N SER A 94 -6.64 11.85 1.30
CA SER A 94 -7.36 10.67 1.81
C SER A 94 -7.96 9.83 0.70
N ASP A 95 -8.59 10.47 -0.29
CA ASP A 95 -9.23 9.77 -1.41
C ASP A 95 -8.23 9.02 -2.30
N ASP A 96 -7.03 9.57 -2.46
CA ASP A 96 -5.97 8.94 -3.25
C ASP A 96 -5.32 7.78 -2.50
N PHE A 97 -5.23 7.89 -1.17
CA PHE A 97 -4.80 6.78 -0.34
C PHE A 97 -5.81 5.63 -0.38
N VAL A 98 -7.12 5.90 -0.24
CA VAL A 98 -8.18 4.87 -0.34
C VAL A 98 -8.13 4.20 -1.70
N TRP A 99 -8.03 4.97 -2.79
CA TRP A 99 -7.88 4.39 -4.12
C TRP A 99 -6.65 3.47 -4.23
N ALA A 100 -5.50 3.89 -3.68
CA ALA A 100 -4.29 3.08 -3.72
C ALA A 100 -4.43 1.76 -2.94
N LEU A 101 -5.15 1.77 -1.81
CA LEU A 101 -5.47 0.55 -1.06
C LEU A 101 -6.39 -0.37 -1.88
N ASP A 102 -7.48 0.16 -2.45
CA ASP A 102 -8.43 -0.62 -3.23
C ASP A 102 -7.75 -1.32 -4.42
N ILE A 103 -6.82 -0.63 -5.09
CA ILE A 103 -6.05 -1.20 -6.20
C ILE A 103 -5.06 -2.27 -5.71
N GLY A 104 -4.36 -2.00 -4.60
CA GLY A 104 -3.46 -2.96 -3.98
C GLY A 104 -4.17 -4.25 -3.56
N ASP A 105 -5.36 -4.13 -2.99
CA ASP A 105 -6.20 -5.27 -2.59
C ASP A 105 -6.75 -6.02 -3.81
N ALA A 106 -7.19 -5.30 -4.85
CA ALA A 106 -7.64 -5.92 -6.09
C ALA A 106 -6.54 -6.73 -6.79
N ALA A 107 -5.30 -6.21 -6.81
CA ALA A 107 -4.15 -6.94 -7.34
C ALA A 107 -3.84 -8.18 -6.49
N THR A 108 -3.78 -8.01 -5.18
CA THR A 108 -3.51 -9.09 -4.23
C THR A 108 -4.53 -10.21 -4.36
N GLN A 109 -5.82 -9.87 -4.42
CA GLN A 109 -6.90 -10.84 -4.56
C GLN A 109 -6.81 -11.56 -5.91
N ALA A 110 -6.54 -10.86 -7.01
CA ALA A 110 -6.41 -11.49 -8.31
C ALA A 110 -5.24 -12.48 -8.39
N ILE A 111 -4.11 -12.18 -7.73
CA ILE A 111 -2.99 -13.12 -7.62
C ILE A 111 -3.41 -14.31 -6.76
N ARG A 112 -4.05 -14.10 -5.61
CA ARG A 112 -4.55 -15.19 -4.76
C ARG A 112 -5.54 -16.11 -5.49
N ASP A 113 -6.48 -15.54 -6.25
CA ASP A 113 -7.46 -16.29 -7.03
C ASP A 113 -6.80 -17.17 -8.12
N SER A 114 -5.59 -16.81 -8.55
CA SER A 114 -4.81 -17.64 -9.47
C SER A 114 -4.13 -18.85 -8.81
N ASN A 115 -4.14 -18.90 -7.47
CA ASN A 115 -3.55 -19.95 -6.63
C ASN A 115 -2.09 -20.28 -7.04
N PRO A 116 -1.15 -19.31 -6.93
CA PRO A 116 0.22 -19.50 -7.38
C PRO A 116 0.91 -20.56 -6.52
N ALA A 117 1.58 -21.52 -7.16
CA ALA A 117 2.40 -22.51 -6.46
C ALA A 117 3.84 -22.04 -6.29
N THR A 118 4.29 -21.09 -7.13
CA THR A 118 5.66 -20.60 -7.18
C THR A 118 5.72 -19.08 -7.30
N ILE A 119 6.91 -18.52 -7.08
CA ILE A 119 7.22 -17.10 -7.33
C ILE A 119 6.95 -16.74 -8.80
N ASP A 120 7.30 -17.62 -9.74
CA ASP A 120 7.07 -17.41 -11.17
C ASP A 120 5.58 -17.42 -11.53
N ASP A 121 4.77 -18.24 -10.85
CA ASP A 121 3.31 -18.21 -10.99
C ASP A 121 2.73 -16.88 -10.47
N ALA A 122 3.23 -16.39 -9.34
CA ALA A 122 2.83 -15.10 -8.78
C ALA A 122 3.21 -13.94 -9.72
N ALA A 123 4.41 -13.98 -10.31
CA ALA A 123 4.85 -13.01 -11.31
C ALA A 123 3.96 -13.04 -12.56
N SER A 124 3.66 -14.24 -13.07
CA SER A 124 2.77 -14.44 -14.22
C SER A 124 1.34 -13.99 -13.93
N ALA A 125 0.85 -14.14 -12.71
CA ALA A 125 -0.46 -13.64 -12.29
C ALA A 125 -0.48 -12.11 -12.17
N LEU A 126 0.57 -11.51 -11.61
CA LEU A 126 0.73 -10.06 -11.54
C LEU A 126 0.78 -9.43 -12.93
N GLU A 127 1.56 -9.99 -13.85
CA GLU A 127 1.67 -9.52 -15.23
C GLU A 127 0.30 -9.60 -15.95
N ARG A 128 -0.41 -10.72 -15.82
CA ARG A 128 -1.78 -10.85 -16.35
C ARG A 128 -2.74 -9.80 -15.77
N TRP A 129 -2.62 -9.48 -14.49
CA TRP A 129 -3.44 -8.46 -13.85
C TRP A 129 -3.11 -7.05 -14.38
N LEU A 130 -1.82 -6.71 -14.52
CA LEU A 130 -1.37 -5.42 -15.05
C LEU A 130 -1.84 -5.18 -16.49
N HIS A 131 -1.83 -6.22 -17.32
CA HIS A 131 -2.24 -6.14 -18.72
C HIS A 131 -3.71 -6.45 -18.96
N ALA A 132 -4.47 -6.76 -17.91
CA ALA A 132 -5.91 -6.91 -18.05
C ALA A 132 -6.53 -5.58 -18.50
N PRO A 133 -7.49 -5.58 -19.44
CA PRO A 133 -8.21 -4.37 -19.81
C PRO A 133 -8.76 -3.70 -18.55
N ALA A 134 -8.54 -2.38 -18.43
CA ALA A 134 -8.85 -1.60 -17.25
C ALA A 134 -10.23 -1.99 -16.71
N ARG A 135 -10.25 -2.73 -15.60
CA ARG A 135 -11.47 -3.00 -14.86
C ARG A 135 -11.82 -1.66 -14.25
N THR A 136 -12.80 -0.98 -14.84
CA THR A 136 -13.47 0.15 -14.21
C THR A 136 -13.72 -0.24 -12.77
N PRO A 137 -13.18 0.49 -11.77
CA PRO A 137 -13.55 0.27 -10.39
C PRO A 137 -15.06 0.37 -10.35
N SER A 138 -15.75 -0.73 -10.03
CA SER A 138 -17.21 -0.69 -9.91
C SER A 138 -17.53 0.38 -8.89
N ALA A 139 -18.10 1.48 -9.37
CA ALA A 139 -18.85 2.37 -8.53
C ALA A 139 -19.87 1.53 -7.77
N LYS A 140 -19.88 1.69 -6.44
CA LYS A 140 -20.83 1.16 -5.45
C LYS A 140 -20.50 -0.20 -4.83
N PHE A 141 -19.74 -0.15 -3.74
CA PHE A 141 -20.10 -0.94 -2.56
C PHE A 141 -21.17 -0.16 -1.75
N THR A 142 -22.34 0.04 -2.34
CA THR A 142 -23.52 0.52 -1.60
C THR A 142 -24.43 -0.66 -1.31
N GLY A 143 -24.35 -1.14 -0.06
CA GLY A 143 -25.43 -1.78 0.68
C GLY A 143 -26.23 -2.89 0.01
N GLN A 144 -25.96 -4.13 0.40
CA GLN A 144 -27.01 -5.14 0.53
C GLN A 144 -26.70 -6.11 1.68
N ARG A 145 -26.87 -5.62 2.92
CA ARG A 145 -27.23 -6.49 4.06
C ARG A 145 -28.76 -6.56 4.12
N SER A 146 -29.33 -7.70 3.74
CA SER A 146 -30.70 -8.15 4.06
C SER A 146 -30.84 -9.60 3.59
N GLY A 147 -31.34 -10.58 4.35
CA GLY A 147 -31.95 -10.59 5.68
C GLY A 147 -31.48 -11.83 6.48
N SER A 148 -31.50 -11.75 7.80
CA SER A 148 -32.61 -12.20 8.66
C SER A 148 -32.71 -13.73 8.74
N LEU A 149 -32.14 -14.27 9.83
CA LEU A 149 -32.74 -15.38 10.58
C LEU A 149 -32.48 -15.10 12.06
N THR A 150 -33.54 -14.62 12.70
CA THR A 150 -33.76 -14.55 14.13
C THR A 150 -33.56 -15.92 14.79
N HIS A 151 -32.75 -15.99 15.85
CA HIS A 151 -33.13 -16.79 17.01
C HIS A 151 -32.52 -16.23 18.30
N ASP A 152 -33.40 -16.06 19.27
CA ASP A 152 -33.17 -15.55 20.61
C ASP A 152 -32.11 -16.33 21.38
N ALA A 153 -31.20 -15.61 22.04
CA ALA A 153 -30.74 -15.86 23.40
C ALA A 153 -29.83 -14.72 23.88
N TYR A 154 -30.43 -13.68 24.47
CA TYR A 154 -29.71 -12.84 25.44
C TYR A 154 -29.82 -13.51 26.82
N PRO A 155 -28.73 -13.47 27.60
CA PRO A 155 -28.81 -12.99 28.96
C PRO A 155 -27.96 -11.72 29.12
N ARG A 156 -28.60 -10.62 29.56
CA ARG A 156 -27.94 -9.53 30.30
C ARG A 156 -27.49 -10.11 31.66
N GLU A 157 -26.41 -9.71 32.34
CA GLU A 157 -25.93 -8.37 32.69
C GLU A 157 -24.45 -8.42 33.12
N GLY A 158 -23.75 -7.28 32.99
CA GLY A 158 -22.52 -6.96 33.71
C GLY A 158 -22.05 -5.55 33.32
N PRO A 159 -21.97 -4.57 34.24
CA PRO A 159 -21.51 -3.23 33.91
C PRO A 159 -19.97 -3.23 33.87
N GLY A 160 -19.38 -3.03 32.69
CA GLY A 160 -17.92 -3.03 32.57
C GLY A 160 -17.43 -2.63 31.18
N SER A 161 -16.96 -1.39 31.11
CA SER A 161 -15.99 -0.85 30.15
C SER A 161 -16.47 -0.60 28.71
N ASP A 162 -16.69 0.69 28.45
CA ASP A 162 -16.70 1.30 27.13
C ASP A 162 -15.38 1.00 26.39
N PRO A 163 -15.40 0.43 25.16
CA PRO A 163 -14.19 0.13 24.40
C PRO A 163 -13.53 1.38 23.76
N GLN A 164 -13.92 2.60 24.13
CA GLN A 164 -13.30 3.84 23.61
C GLN A 164 -12.08 4.37 24.40
N ASP A 165 -11.61 3.67 25.45
CA ASP A 165 -10.53 4.15 26.33
C ASP A 165 -9.09 3.81 25.89
N LEU A 166 -8.84 3.47 24.61
CA LEU A 166 -7.48 3.18 24.10
C LEU A 166 -7.13 3.91 22.79
N LEU A 167 -7.40 5.22 22.74
CA LEU A 167 -6.75 6.12 21.78
C LEU A 167 -5.92 7.15 22.54
N PRO A 168 -4.57 7.14 22.45
CA PRO A 168 -3.81 8.29 22.90
C PRO A 168 -3.97 9.46 21.92
N ASP A 169 -4.52 10.54 22.47
CA ASP A 169 -4.69 11.89 21.92
C ASP A 169 -3.52 12.41 21.05
N ASP A 170 -3.92 13.01 19.92
CA ASP A 170 -3.54 14.35 19.45
C ASP A 170 -2.25 14.97 19.99
N ARG A 171 -1.14 14.30 19.71
CA ARG A 171 0.19 14.85 19.94
C ARG A 171 0.92 15.04 18.62
N ALA A 172 0.49 16.11 17.93
CA ALA A 172 1.32 16.89 17.04
C ALA A 172 2.64 17.25 17.77
N TRP A 173 3.78 16.75 17.29
CA TRP A 173 5.10 17.19 17.75
C TRP A 173 6.03 17.46 16.57
N GLY A 174 5.68 18.51 15.82
CA GLY A 174 6.71 19.43 15.35
C GLY A 174 6.99 20.44 16.47
N SER A 175 8.27 20.83 16.59
CA SER A 175 8.82 21.86 17.49
C SER A 175 9.37 21.33 18.83
N ARG A 176 10.65 20.96 18.83
CA ARG A 176 11.49 21.16 20.01
C ARG A 176 12.30 22.43 19.79
N THR A 177 11.89 23.50 20.46
CA THR A 177 12.77 24.62 20.81
C THR A 177 13.56 24.19 22.05
N PRO A 178 14.89 24.37 22.13
CA PRO A 178 15.65 24.07 23.34
C PRO A 178 15.28 25.04 24.48
N PRO A 179 15.29 24.61 25.76
CA PRO A 179 15.07 25.50 26.89
C PRO A 179 16.28 26.44 27.10
N PRO A 180 16.05 27.66 27.64
CA PRO A 180 17.11 28.62 27.92
C PRO A 180 17.90 28.24 29.17
N ASP A 181 19.23 28.41 29.11
CA ASP A 181 20.11 28.38 30.28
C ASP A 181 19.88 29.63 31.14
N ALA A 182 19.59 29.43 32.43
CA ALA A 182 19.80 30.43 33.48
C ALA A 182 19.70 29.79 34.89
N PRO A 183 20.27 30.41 35.94
CA PRO A 183 21.26 31.50 35.96
C PRO A 183 22.68 31.04 36.36
#